data_AF-A0A3B0XGC2-F1
#
_entry.id   AF-A0A3B0XGC2-F1
#
_cell.length_a   1.000
_cell.length_b   1.000
_cell.length_c   1.000
_cell.angle_alpha   90.00
_cell.angle_beta   90.00
_cell.angle_gamma   90.00
#
_symmetry.space_group_name_H-M   'P 1'
#
loop_
_entity.id
_entity.type
_entity.pdbx_description
1 polymer ?
#
loop_
_entity_poly.entity_id
_entity_poly.type
_entity_poly.pdbx_seq_one_letter_code
_entity_poly.pdbx_strand_id
1 'polypeptide(L)'
;MQLDNIIIALRQRTPWEAMDLGVMVMRKLWPVIFLPWVILISTVLAFVIFSAIQGYGYFSALFLWIIKPVYESMILFILSRGVFGEYLSTAEVFSNKKQWLKTGLLTTLFFWRLSPSRSFNMPVHLLEGLTGDKRKKRLDLLHRVPGAHSAGLTIIGVHFEYVIGMTLYFLIFFIAPETTVDSLELIIEDSSEQMLWVILGNIIYAITLFILEPFYVASGFMLYLNRRTQLEAWDVELDFKKLANKLEVQKKLSGNKITTQHNFKNEHDNVE
;
A
#
# COMPACT_ATOMS: atom_id res chain seq x y z
N MET A 1 -4.19 6.65 -17.33
CA MET A 1 -3.27 7.23 -16.33
C MET A 1 -2.71 8.52 -16.91
N GLN A 2 -2.78 9.62 -16.17
CA GLN A 2 -2.00 10.81 -16.50
C GLN A 2 -0.60 10.61 -15.89
N LEU A 3 0.42 10.42 -16.72
CA LEU A 3 1.78 10.15 -16.23
C LEU A 3 2.47 11.42 -15.70
N ASP A 4 1.92 12.58 -16.05
CA ASP A 4 2.53 13.90 -15.86
C ASP A 4 2.43 14.41 -14.40
N ASN A 5 1.49 13.86 -13.62
CA ASN A 5 1.25 14.20 -12.21
C ASN A 5 1.86 13.19 -11.21
N ILE A 6 2.74 12.28 -11.67
CA ILE A 6 3.31 11.23 -10.81
C ILE A 6 4.27 11.85 -9.77
N ILE A 7 3.98 11.60 -8.49
CA ILE A 7 4.75 12.12 -7.34
C ILE A 7 6.17 11.54 -7.26
N ILE A 8 6.41 10.43 -7.96
CA ILE A 8 7.62 9.61 -7.92
C ILE A 8 8.40 9.79 -9.23
N ALA A 9 9.70 10.10 -9.12
CA ALA A 9 10.60 10.00 -10.27
C ALA A 9 10.67 8.55 -10.79
N LEU A 10 10.01 8.28 -11.92
CA LEU A 10 10.08 7.00 -12.62
C LEU A 10 11.50 6.80 -13.16
N ARG A 11 12.18 5.81 -12.57
CA ARG A 11 13.55 5.37 -12.83
C ARG A 11 13.61 3.90 -12.40
N GLN A 12 14.30 3.06 -13.16
CA GLN A 12 14.58 1.68 -12.78
C GLN A 12 15.34 1.65 -11.43
N ARG A 13 14.78 0.92 -10.46
CA ARG A 13 15.35 0.74 -9.12
C ARG A 13 15.62 -0.74 -8.87
N THR A 14 16.55 -1.02 -7.97
CA THR A 14 16.66 -2.34 -7.34
C THR A 14 15.38 -2.67 -6.54
N PRO A 15 15.10 -3.95 -6.24
CA PRO A 15 13.97 -4.34 -5.41
C PRO A 15 13.95 -3.67 -4.02
N TRP A 16 15.12 -3.45 -3.41
CA TRP A 16 15.25 -2.81 -2.09
C TRP A 16 14.98 -1.31 -2.13
N GLU A 17 15.55 -0.57 -3.09
CA GLU A 17 15.24 0.86 -3.30
C GLU A 17 13.75 1.09 -3.60
N ALA A 18 13.07 0.11 -4.23
CA ALA A 18 11.64 0.18 -4.47
C ALA A 18 10.81 0.00 -3.18
N MET A 19 11.26 -0.83 -2.23
CA MET A 19 10.60 -0.99 -0.93
C MET A 19 10.77 0.25 -0.04
N ASP A 20 11.99 0.79 0.06
CA ASP A 20 12.26 2.01 0.85
C ASP A 20 11.50 3.23 0.31
N LEU A 21 11.42 3.36 -1.03
CA LEU A 21 10.53 4.32 -1.67
C LEU A 21 9.05 4.13 -1.27
N GLY A 22 8.60 2.91 -0.98
CA GLY A 22 7.30 2.63 -0.40
C GLY A 22 7.10 3.29 0.97
N VAL A 23 8.12 3.27 1.83
CA VAL A 23 8.12 3.97 3.12
C VAL A 23 8.08 5.49 2.93
N MET A 24 8.84 6.04 1.97
CA MET A 24 8.80 7.47 1.64
C MET A 24 7.41 7.92 1.13
N VAL A 25 6.81 7.13 0.22
CA VAL A 25 5.47 7.36 -0.32
C VAL A 25 4.41 7.29 0.78
N MET A 26 4.51 6.28 1.66
CA MET A 26 3.60 6.13 2.80
C MET A 26 3.68 7.32 3.76
N ARG A 27 4.89 7.83 4.06
CA ARG A 27 5.07 9.05 4.87
C ARG A 27 4.43 10.28 4.22
N LYS A 28 4.56 10.45 2.89
CA LYS A 28 3.96 11.59 2.17
C LYS A 28 2.43 11.50 2.06
N LEU A 29 1.88 10.30 1.89
CA LEU A 29 0.43 10.06 1.78
C LEU A 29 -0.26 9.77 3.13
N TRP A 30 0.49 9.75 4.24
CA TRP A 30 -0.04 9.47 5.58
C TRP A 30 -1.27 10.32 5.95
N PRO A 31 -1.32 11.66 5.74
CA PRO A 31 -2.50 12.45 6.11
C PRO A 31 -3.78 12.04 5.38
N VAL A 32 -3.66 11.52 4.15
CA VAL A 32 -4.79 11.07 3.31
C VAL A 32 -5.25 9.67 3.71
N ILE A 33 -4.31 8.80 4.12
CA ILE A 33 -4.61 7.41 4.51
C ILE A 33 -5.09 7.33 5.97
N PHE A 34 -4.60 8.21 6.85
CA PHE A 34 -4.83 8.15 8.30
C PHE A 34 -6.32 8.11 8.69
N LEU A 35 -7.15 9.04 8.21
CA LEU A 35 -8.57 9.07 8.59
C LEU A 35 -9.37 7.84 8.08
N PRO A 36 -9.28 7.43 6.80
CA PRO A 36 -9.84 6.15 6.35
C PRO A 36 -9.34 4.95 7.16
N TRP A 37 -8.04 4.93 7.48
CA TRP A 37 -7.40 3.81 8.17
C TRP A 37 -7.84 3.67 9.63
N VAL A 38 -7.87 4.78 10.38
CA VAL A 38 -8.42 4.84 11.74
C VAL A 38 -9.89 4.40 11.75
N ILE A 39 -10.72 4.91 10.83
CA ILE A 39 -12.13 4.53 10.75
C ILE A 39 -12.30 3.03 10.51
N LEU A 40 -11.51 2.43 9.60
CA LEU A 40 -11.63 1.00 9.29
C LEU A 40 -11.12 0.12 10.45
N ILE A 41 -9.93 0.40 11.01
CA ILE A 41 -9.37 -0.40 12.10
C ILE A 41 -10.25 -0.29 13.36
N SER A 42 -10.75 0.90 13.71
CA SER A 42 -11.60 1.10 14.90
C SER A 42 -12.98 0.45 14.74
N THR A 43 -13.56 0.48 13.53
CA THR A 43 -14.84 -0.21 13.26
C THR A 43 -14.70 -1.72 13.44
N VAL A 44 -13.60 -2.31 12.94
CA VAL A 44 -13.34 -3.75 13.11
C VAL A 44 -12.98 -4.08 14.55
N LEU A 45 -12.14 -3.28 15.22
CA LEU A 45 -11.77 -3.49 16.62
C LEU A 45 -12.99 -3.43 17.55
N ALA A 46 -13.93 -2.50 17.33
CA ALA A 46 -15.18 -2.43 18.07
C ALA A 46 -16.03 -3.71 17.88
N PHE A 47 -16.12 -4.23 16.65
CA PHE A 47 -16.81 -5.50 16.37
C PHE A 47 -16.12 -6.70 17.03
N VAL A 48 -14.78 -6.74 17.02
CA VAL A 48 -13.96 -7.79 17.64
C VAL A 48 -14.11 -7.77 19.17
N ILE A 49 -14.02 -6.61 19.81
CA ILE A 49 -14.25 -6.46 21.25
C ILE A 49 -15.68 -6.85 21.63
N PHE A 50 -16.69 -6.40 20.86
CA PHE A 50 -18.08 -6.81 21.07
C PHE A 50 -18.24 -8.34 20.96
N SER A 51 -17.69 -8.95 19.90
CA SER A 51 -17.71 -10.41 19.70
C SER A 51 -17.01 -11.18 20.83
N ALA A 52 -15.92 -10.64 21.40
CA ALA A 52 -15.23 -11.26 22.52
C ALA A 52 -16.08 -11.21 23.80
N ILE A 53 -16.72 -10.06 24.09
CA ILE A 53 -17.62 -9.88 25.26
C ILE A 53 -18.85 -10.80 25.19
N GLN A 54 -19.30 -11.18 23.99
CA GLN A 54 -20.36 -12.19 23.80
C GLN A 54 -19.86 -13.65 23.98
N GLY A 55 -18.67 -13.86 24.55
CA GLY A 55 -18.07 -15.19 24.76
C GLY A 55 -17.36 -15.78 23.53
N TYR A 56 -17.50 -15.17 22.35
CA TYR A 56 -16.88 -15.66 21.10
C TYR A 56 -15.42 -15.21 20.95
N GLY A 57 -14.61 -15.34 22.01
CA GLY A 57 -13.22 -14.88 22.08
C GLY A 57 -12.35 -15.40 20.93
N TYR A 58 -12.29 -16.72 20.72
CA TYR A 58 -11.52 -17.34 19.63
C TYR A 58 -11.99 -16.89 18.24
N PHE A 59 -13.31 -16.71 18.04
CA PHE A 59 -13.84 -16.19 16.77
C PHE A 59 -13.46 -14.72 16.54
N SER A 60 -13.41 -13.91 17.59
CA SER A 60 -13.01 -12.50 17.49
C SER A 60 -11.57 -12.34 16.97
N ALA A 61 -10.63 -13.12 17.50
CA ALA A 61 -9.24 -13.15 17.04
C ALA A 61 -9.12 -13.75 15.63
N LEU A 62 -9.87 -14.81 15.34
CA LEU A 62 -9.95 -15.39 14.00
C LEU A 62 -10.47 -14.35 12.98
N PHE A 63 -11.48 -13.56 13.34
CA PHE A 63 -12.04 -12.50 12.49
C PHE A 63 -11.03 -11.38 12.25
N LEU A 64 -10.35 -10.89 13.29
CA LEU A 64 -9.30 -9.87 13.21
C LEU A 64 -8.11 -10.31 12.33
N TRP A 65 -7.81 -11.61 12.30
CA TRP A 65 -6.77 -12.20 11.44
C TRP A 65 -7.29 -12.58 10.02
N ILE A 66 -8.58 -12.90 9.85
CA ILE A 66 -9.22 -13.13 8.54
C ILE A 66 -9.36 -11.83 7.75
N ILE A 67 -9.73 -10.72 8.39
CA ILE A 67 -10.11 -9.47 7.71
C ILE A 67 -8.93 -8.72 7.05
N LYS A 68 -7.67 -9.09 7.33
CA LYS A 68 -6.45 -8.46 6.75
C LYS A 68 -6.50 -8.10 5.25
N PRO A 69 -7.01 -8.93 4.31
CA PRO A 69 -7.08 -8.57 2.89
C PRO A 69 -7.90 -7.30 2.61
N VAL A 70 -8.86 -6.98 3.48
CA VAL A 70 -9.72 -5.79 3.38
C VAL A 70 -8.93 -4.52 3.72
N TYR A 71 -8.02 -4.60 4.70
CA TYR A 71 -7.08 -3.54 5.05
C TYR A 71 -6.12 -3.24 3.89
N GLU A 72 -5.46 -4.30 3.39
CA GLU A 72 -4.53 -4.21 2.26
C GLU A 72 -5.19 -3.62 1.01
N SER A 73 -6.42 -4.07 0.69
CA SER A 73 -7.24 -3.53 -0.39
C SER A 73 -7.45 -2.01 -0.29
N MET A 74 -7.86 -1.51 0.87
CA MET A 74 -8.20 -0.08 1.03
C MET A 74 -6.94 0.80 0.98
N ILE A 75 -5.87 0.40 1.67
CA ILE A 75 -4.60 1.14 1.68
C ILE A 75 -4.02 1.19 0.27
N LEU A 76 -3.97 0.06 -0.42
CA LEU A 76 -3.51 -0.04 -1.81
C LEU A 76 -4.34 0.83 -2.76
N PHE A 77 -5.66 0.86 -2.59
CA PHE A 77 -6.54 1.70 -3.41
C PHE A 77 -6.20 3.20 -3.26
N ILE A 78 -6.01 3.70 -2.04
CA ILE A 78 -5.63 5.09 -1.80
C ILE A 78 -4.23 5.38 -2.38
N LEU A 79 -3.24 4.53 -2.11
CA LEU A 79 -1.88 4.65 -2.66
C LEU A 79 -1.89 4.66 -4.21
N SER A 80 -2.70 3.82 -4.83
CA SER A 80 -2.76 3.67 -6.29
C SER A 80 -3.29 4.89 -7.04
N ARG A 81 -3.95 5.81 -6.32
CA ARG A 81 -4.39 7.12 -6.83
C ARG A 81 -3.47 8.24 -6.36
N GLY A 82 -3.12 8.25 -5.07
CA GLY A 82 -2.23 9.26 -4.49
C GLY A 82 -0.87 9.35 -5.19
N VAL A 83 -0.29 8.24 -5.66
CA VAL A 83 0.98 8.25 -6.41
C VAL A 83 0.89 9.02 -7.75
N PHE A 84 -0.29 9.12 -8.36
CA PHE A 84 -0.57 9.88 -9.59
C PHE A 84 -1.16 11.28 -9.32
N GLY A 85 -1.15 11.75 -8.07
CA GLY A 85 -1.68 13.06 -7.66
C GLY A 85 -3.19 13.10 -7.39
N GLU A 86 -3.90 11.97 -7.51
CA GLU A 86 -5.33 11.86 -7.16
C GLU A 86 -5.49 11.65 -5.64
N TYR A 87 -5.60 12.73 -4.88
CA TYR A 87 -5.84 12.70 -3.43
C TYR A 87 -7.33 12.53 -3.12
N LEU A 88 -7.76 11.32 -2.75
CA LEU A 88 -9.16 11.02 -2.38
C LEU A 88 -9.54 11.63 -1.02
N SER A 89 -10.77 12.13 -0.90
CA SER A 89 -11.36 12.39 0.42
C SER A 89 -11.80 11.09 1.12
N THR A 90 -11.88 11.11 2.45
CA THR A 90 -12.39 9.98 3.25
C THR A 90 -13.78 9.51 2.79
N ALA A 91 -14.65 10.43 2.37
CA ALA A 91 -15.97 10.11 1.85
C ALA A 91 -15.90 9.38 0.50
N GLU A 92 -14.99 9.78 -0.41
CA GLU A 92 -14.77 9.09 -1.68
C GLU A 92 -14.20 7.68 -1.49
N VAL A 93 -13.32 7.46 -0.51
CA VAL A 93 -12.78 6.12 -0.21
C VAL A 93 -13.92 5.17 0.16
N PHE A 94 -14.81 5.55 1.09
CA PHE A 94 -15.92 4.69 1.52
C PHE A 94 -17.08 4.63 0.52
N SER A 95 -17.32 5.69 -0.27
CA SER A 95 -18.25 5.65 -1.41
C SER A 95 -17.80 4.63 -2.46
N ASN A 96 -16.50 4.65 -2.80
CA ASN A 96 -15.88 3.69 -3.70
C ASN A 96 -15.59 2.31 -3.08
N LYS A 97 -16.22 1.92 -1.95
CA LYS A 97 -16.03 0.59 -1.35
C LYS A 97 -16.29 -0.57 -2.31
N LYS A 98 -17.21 -0.41 -3.27
CA LYS A 98 -17.45 -1.39 -4.35
C LYS A 98 -16.28 -1.54 -5.34
N GLN A 99 -15.25 -0.70 -5.29
CA GLN A 99 -14.04 -0.79 -6.13
C GLN A 99 -12.90 -1.51 -5.38
N TRP A 100 -12.60 -1.14 -4.13
CA TRP A 100 -11.53 -1.79 -3.35
C TRP A 100 -11.93 -3.12 -2.69
N LEU A 101 -13.23 -3.38 -2.49
CA LEU A 101 -13.75 -4.71 -2.15
C LEU A 101 -13.97 -5.62 -3.37
N LYS A 102 -13.66 -5.17 -4.60
CA LYS A 102 -14.15 -5.84 -5.82
C LYS A 102 -13.29 -7.03 -6.21
N THR A 103 -13.95 -8.17 -6.41
CA THR A 103 -13.41 -9.41 -6.99
C THR A 103 -12.35 -10.10 -6.12
N GLY A 104 -12.36 -11.43 -6.05
CA GLY A 104 -11.26 -12.23 -5.49
C GLY A 104 -10.93 -12.07 -4.00
N LEU A 105 -11.66 -11.25 -3.24
CA LEU A 105 -11.54 -11.22 -1.77
C LEU A 105 -11.70 -12.64 -1.19
N LEU A 106 -12.74 -13.37 -1.59
CA LEU A 106 -12.96 -14.77 -1.12
C LEU A 106 -11.76 -15.68 -1.44
N THR A 107 -11.22 -15.64 -2.65
CA THR A 107 -10.03 -16.43 -3.03
C THR A 107 -8.78 -16.00 -2.25
N THR A 108 -8.68 -14.73 -1.88
CA THR A 108 -7.57 -14.18 -1.09
C THR A 108 -7.70 -14.54 0.39
N LEU A 109 -8.91 -14.49 0.94
CA LEU A 109 -9.26 -14.85 2.32
C LEU A 109 -8.96 -16.33 2.59
N PHE A 110 -9.39 -17.24 1.70
CA PHE A 110 -9.26 -18.68 1.92
C PHE A 110 -7.96 -19.30 1.37
N PHE A 111 -7.46 -18.88 0.20
CA PHE A 111 -6.34 -19.57 -0.46
C PHE A 111 -5.05 -18.75 -0.57
N TRP A 112 -5.13 -17.46 -0.91
CA TRP A 112 -3.91 -16.67 -1.16
C TRP A 112 -3.31 -16.01 0.08
N ARG A 113 -3.96 -16.12 1.25
CA ARG A 113 -3.46 -15.66 2.56
C ARG A 113 -2.07 -16.23 2.92
N LEU A 114 -1.75 -17.45 2.49
CA LEU A 114 -0.45 -18.10 2.71
C LEU A 114 0.61 -17.77 1.63
N SER A 115 0.31 -16.88 0.67
CA SER A 115 1.28 -16.52 -0.37
C SER A 115 2.34 -15.55 0.18
N PRO A 116 3.64 -15.87 0.15
CA PRO A 116 4.67 -14.98 0.68
C PRO A 116 4.87 -13.72 -0.19
N SER A 117 4.35 -13.65 -1.41
CA SER A 117 4.40 -12.44 -2.25
C SER A 117 3.09 -11.62 -2.26
N ARG A 118 2.23 -11.80 -1.26
CA ARG A 118 0.84 -11.30 -1.22
C ARG A 118 0.69 -9.79 -1.49
N SER A 119 1.49 -8.93 -0.85
CA SER A 119 1.44 -7.47 -1.10
C SER A 119 1.88 -7.05 -2.51
N PHE A 120 2.69 -7.86 -3.20
CA PHE A 120 3.06 -7.68 -4.61
C PHE A 120 2.01 -8.26 -5.58
N ASN A 121 1.22 -9.24 -5.14
CA ASN A 121 0.17 -9.88 -5.92
C ASN A 121 -1.15 -9.10 -5.93
N MET A 122 -1.40 -8.32 -4.88
CA MET A 122 -2.64 -7.55 -4.70
C MET A 122 -2.86 -6.45 -5.76
N PRO A 123 -1.84 -5.67 -6.20
CA PRO A 123 -1.99 -4.65 -7.24
C PRO A 123 -2.40 -5.21 -8.61
N VAL A 124 -1.87 -6.38 -9.01
CA VAL A 124 -2.25 -7.05 -10.26
C VAL A 124 -3.73 -7.44 -10.24
N HIS A 125 -4.21 -7.88 -9.07
CA HIS A 125 -5.60 -8.27 -8.89
C HIS A 125 -6.55 -7.07 -8.84
N LEU A 126 -6.20 -6.03 -8.07
CA LEU A 126 -7.05 -4.86 -7.84
C LEU A 126 -7.02 -3.83 -8.99
N LEU A 127 -5.85 -3.60 -9.60
CA LEU A 127 -5.63 -2.51 -10.57
C LEU A 127 -5.67 -2.99 -12.03
N GLU A 128 -5.28 -4.23 -12.31
CA GLU A 128 -5.38 -4.82 -13.66
C GLU A 128 -6.66 -5.66 -13.84
N GLY A 129 -7.37 -5.97 -12.75
CA GLY A 129 -8.65 -6.70 -12.76
C GLY A 129 -8.57 -8.14 -13.26
N LEU A 130 -7.36 -8.69 -13.41
CA LEU A 130 -7.14 -9.99 -14.05
C LEU A 130 -7.54 -11.16 -13.14
N THR A 131 -8.22 -12.14 -13.72
CA THR A 131 -8.63 -13.38 -13.06
C THR A 131 -8.13 -14.62 -13.82
N GLY A 132 -8.18 -15.79 -13.17
CA GLY A 132 -7.81 -17.08 -13.77
C GLY A 132 -6.39 -17.13 -14.37
N ASP A 133 -6.25 -17.83 -15.50
CA ASP A 133 -4.95 -18.04 -16.16
C ASP A 133 -4.30 -16.75 -16.67
N LYS A 134 -5.10 -15.72 -16.99
CA LYS A 134 -4.56 -14.39 -17.37
C LYS A 134 -3.80 -13.77 -16.20
N ARG A 135 -4.34 -13.86 -14.98
CA ARG A 135 -3.65 -13.45 -13.75
C ARG A 135 -2.41 -14.29 -13.50
N LYS A 136 -2.48 -15.62 -13.64
CA LYS A 136 -1.32 -16.50 -13.44
C LYS A 136 -0.16 -16.14 -14.37
N LYS A 137 -0.39 -16.12 -15.69
CA LYS A 137 0.63 -15.76 -16.69
C LYS A 137 1.24 -14.37 -16.46
N ARG A 138 0.43 -13.38 -16.04
CA ARG A 138 0.91 -12.03 -15.69
C ARG A 138 1.79 -12.05 -14.43
N LEU A 139 1.38 -12.78 -13.38
CA LEU A 139 2.19 -12.95 -12.16
C LEU A 139 3.49 -13.70 -12.43
N ASP A 140 3.49 -14.74 -13.28
CA ASP A 140 4.70 -15.49 -13.64
C ASP A 140 5.74 -14.57 -14.33
N LEU A 141 5.30 -13.67 -15.22
CA LEU A 141 6.17 -12.67 -15.86
C LEU A 141 6.67 -11.59 -14.88
N LEU A 142 5.81 -11.19 -13.93
CA LEU A 142 6.14 -10.19 -12.90
C LEU A 142 7.17 -10.73 -11.89
N HIS A 143 7.03 -11.98 -11.41
CA HIS A 143 7.91 -12.55 -10.37
C HIS A 143 9.33 -12.90 -10.83
N ARG A 144 9.58 -13.06 -12.14
CA ARG A 144 10.88 -13.48 -12.71
C ARG A 144 12.13 -12.72 -12.25
N VAL A 145 11.97 -11.53 -11.68
CA VAL A 145 13.07 -10.70 -11.13
C VAL A 145 12.87 -10.40 -9.62
N PRO A 146 11.72 -9.87 -9.15
CA PRO A 146 11.54 -9.54 -7.73
C PRO A 146 11.09 -10.71 -6.85
N GLY A 147 10.87 -11.93 -7.37
CA GLY A 147 10.13 -12.99 -6.67
C GLY A 147 10.69 -13.41 -5.30
N ALA A 148 12.02 -13.46 -5.15
CA ALA A 148 12.64 -13.71 -3.84
C ALA A 148 12.51 -12.50 -2.88
N HIS A 149 12.53 -11.28 -3.43
CA HIS A 149 12.40 -10.05 -2.64
C HIS A 149 10.96 -9.80 -2.19
N SER A 150 9.95 -10.11 -3.01
CA SER A 150 8.54 -10.01 -2.58
C SER A 150 8.21 -11.03 -1.49
N ALA A 151 8.81 -12.22 -1.52
CA ALA A 151 8.77 -13.17 -0.40
C ALA A 151 9.49 -12.62 0.85
N GLY A 152 10.70 -12.08 0.68
CA GLY A 152 11.48 -11.46 1.76
C GLY A 152 10.74 -10.34 2.48
N LEU A 153 10.01 -9.47 1.75
CA LEU A 153 9.21 -8.40 2.34
C LEU A 153 8.16 -8.91 3.34
N THR A 154 7.49 -10.02 3.03
CA THR A 154 6.48 -10.62 3.94
C THR A 154 7.13 -11.31 5.12
N ILE A 155 8.28 -11.97 4.92
CA ILE A 155 9.07 -12.53 6.03
C ILE A 155 9.47 -11.42 7.00
N ILE A 156 10.02 -10.31 6.48
CA ILE A 156 10.41 -9.13 7.27
C ILE A 156 9.19 -8.52 7.98
N GLY A 157 8.07 -8.34 7.28
CA GLY A 157 6.82 -7.81 7.85
C GLY A 157 6.30 -8.65 9.02
N VAL A 158 6.28 -9.99 8.87
CA VAL A 158 5.88 -10.92 9.93
C VAL A 158 6.83 -10.86 11.13
N HIS A 159 8.14 -10.73 10.92
CA HIS A 159 9.10 -10.55 12.03
C HIS A 159 8.88 -9.22 12.75
N PHE A 160 8.54 -8.13 12.04
CA PHE A 160 8.16 -6.87 12.68
C PHE A 160 6.82 -6.97 13.43
N GLU A 161 5.82 -7.71 12.92
CA GLU A 161 4.57 -7.99 13.66
C GLU A 161 4.87 -8.70 14.99
N TYR A 162 5.73 -9.74 14.97
CA TYR A 162 6.13 -10.43 16.18
C TYR A 162 6.95 -9.55 17.14
N VAL A 163 7.93 -8.79 16.64
CA VAL A 163 8.75 -7.91 17.51
C VAL A 163 7.87 -6.86 18.18
N ILE A 164 7.02 -6.14 17.45
CA ILE A 164 6.15 -5.11 18.03
C ILE A 164 5.11 -5.72 18.97
N GLY A 165 4.47 -6.84 18.57
CA GLY A 165 3.52 -7.56 19.42
C GLY A 165 4.15 -8.00 20.75
N MET A 166 5.30 -8.68 20.71
CA MET A 166 6.02 -9.11 21.91
C MET A 166 6.48 -7.92 22.76
N THR A 167 6.97 -6.82 22.16
CA THR A 167 7.32 -5.60 22.90
C THR A 167 6.13 -5.01 23.64
N LEU A 168 4.93 -4.99 23.04
CA LEU A 168 3.71 -4.51 23.69
C LEU A 168 3.25 -5.44 24.82
N TYR A 169 3.33 -6.76 24.64
CA TYR A 169 3.05 -7.73 25.72
C TYR A 169 4.04 -7.57 26.90
N PHE A 170 5.34 -7.49 26.63
CA PHE A 170 6.34 -7.27 27.68
C PHE A 170 6.16 -5.92 28.40
N LEU A 171 5.78 -4.86 27.67
CA LEU A 171 5.49 -3.55 28.27
C LEU A 171 4.36 -3.65 29.30
N ILE A 172 3.30 -4.41 29.00
CA ILE A 172 2.19 -4.64 29.94
C ILE A 172 2.63 -5.49 31.14
N PHE A 173 3.41 -6.55 30.91
CA PHE A 173 4.00 -7.38 31.97
C PHE A 173 4.84 -6.54 32.95
N PHE A 174 5.63 -5.59 32.46
CA PHE A 174 6.40 -4.66 33.30
C PHE A 174 5.54 -3.61 34.04
N ILE A 175 4.35 -3.27 33.54
CA ILE A 175 3.46 -2.27 34.15
C ILE A 175 2.56 -2.89 35.24
N ALA A 176 2.08 -4.11 35.04
CA ALA A 176 1.11 -4.77 35.95
C ALA A 176 1.49 -6.24 36.26
N PRO A 177 2.71 -6.51 36.77
CA PRO A 177 3.26 -7.85 36.89
C PRO A 177 2.37 -8.82 37.68
N GLU A 178 1.79 -8.36 38.79
CA GLU A 178 0.88 -9.15 39.65
C GLU A 178 -0.26 -9.78 38.85
N THR A 179 -0.99 -8.98 38.05
CA THR A 179 -2.09 -9.47 37.20
C THR A 179 -1.65 -10.40 36.05
N THR A 180 -0.35 -10.46 35.75
CA THR A 180 0.16 -11.28 34.63
C THR A 180 0.66 -12.66 35.08
N VAL A 181 1.13 -12.80 36.32
CA VAL A 181 1.68 -14.07 36.81
C VAL A 181 0.55 -15.07 37.06
N ASP A 182 -0.49 -14.69 37.81
CA ASP A 182 -1.67 -15.54 38.07
C ASP A 182 -2.35 -15.96 36.74
N SER A 183 -2.40 -15.04 35.76
CA SER A 183 -3.01 -15.31 34.46
C SER A 183 -2.30 -16.38 33.61
N LEU A 184 -1.01 -16.62 33.85
CA LEU A 184 -0.23 -17.63 33.14
C LEU A 184 -0.53 -19.06 33.61
N GLU A 185 -0.93 -19.22 34.88
CA GLU A 185 -1.42 -20.50 35.41
C GLU A 185 -2.90 -20.72 35.01
N LEU A 186 -3.70 -19.65 35.01
CA LEU A 186 -5.14 -19.67 34.65
C LEU A 186 -5.45 -19.91 33.16
N ILE A 187 -4.46 -20.05 32.27
CA ILE A 187 -4.69 -20.39 30.84
C ILE A 187 -5.45 -21.72 30.68
N ILE A 188 -5.42 -22.59 31.70
CA ILE A 188 -6.01 -23.93 31.69
C ILE A 188 -7.49 -23.94 32.16
N GLU A 189 -7.96 -22.93 32.90
CA GLU A 189 -9.33 -22.90 33.44
C GLU A 189 -10.21 -21.82 32.77
N ASP A 190 -11.38 -22.26 32.27
CA ASP A 190 -12.37 -21.45 31.55
C ASP A 190 -13.02 -20.42 32.48
N SER A 191 -12.41 -19.24 32.54
CA SER A 191 -12.60 -18.23 33.57
C SER A 191 -12.76 -16.82 32.98
N SER A 192 -13.37 -15.91 33.74
CA SER A 192 -13.61 -14.53 33.30
C SER A 192 -12.32 -13.76 32.94
N GLU A 193 -11.18 -14.15 33.50
CA GLU A 193 -9.89 -13.51 33.22
C GLU A 193 -9.35 -13.89 31.85
N GLN A 194 -9.54 -15.15 31.40
CA GLN A 194 -9.15 -15.60 30.06
C GLN A 194 -9.77 -14.71 28.96
N MET A 195 -11.02 -14.26 29.15
CA MET A 195 -11.70 -13.35 28.23
C MET A 195 -11.06 -11.94 28.19
N LEU A 196 -10.59 -11.41 29.32
CA LEU A 196 -9.88 -10.13 29.37
C LEU A 196 -8.55 -10.21 28.62
N TRP A 197 -7.81 -11.31 28.78
CA TRP A 197 -6.55 -11.56 28.05
C TRP A 197 -6.75 -11.69 26.53
N VAL A 198 -7.84 -12.32 26.08
CA VAL A 198 -8.20 -12.36 24.65
C VAL A 198 -8.56 -10.98 24.11
N ILE A 199 -9.30 -10.15 24.87
CA ILE A 199 -9.62 -8.76 24.48
C ILE A 199 -8.34 -7.91 24.39
N LEU A 200 -7.46 -8.02 25.38
CA LEU A 200 -6.18 -7.32 25.42
C LEU A 200 -5.25 -7.72 24.26
N GLY A 201 -5.14 -9.02 23.98
CA GLY A 201 -4.37 -9.53 22.83
C GLY A 201 -4.89 -9.05 21.48
N ASN A 202 -6.22 -8.97 21.31
CA ASN A 202 -6.84 -8.37 20.12
C ASN A 202 -6.50 -6.86 19.97
N ILE A 203 -6.46 -6.11 21.07
CA ILE A 203 -6.09 -4.69 21.07
C ILE A 203 -4.60 -4.52 20.70
N ILE A 204 -3.70 -5.29 21.32
CA ILE A 204 -2.26 -5.31 20.99
C ILE A 204 -2.05 -5.62 19.50
N TYR A 205 -2.78 -6.62 18.98
CA TYR A 205 -2.67 -6.98 17.57
C TYR A 205 -3.22 -5.88 16.66
N ALA A 206 -4.36 -5.28 16.97
CA ALA A 206 -4.92 -4.16 16.19
C ALA A 206 -3.99 -2.94 16.16
N ILE A 207 -3.30 -2.62 17.26
CA ILE A 207 -2.27 -1.57 17.31
C ILE A 207 -1.07 -1.95 16.41
N THR A 208 -0.61 -3.20 16.49
CA THR A 208 0.49 -3.72 15.66
C THR A 208 0.17 -3.61 14.16
N LEU A 209 -1.05 -3.98 13.76
CA LEU A 209 -1.53 -3.84 12.39
C LEU A 209 -1.66 -2.36 11.97
N PHE A 210 -2.23 -1.52 12.84
CA PHE A 210 -2.39 -0.08 12.57
C PHE A 210 -1.06 0.59 12.21
N ILE A 211 0.02 0.20 12.89
CA ILE A 211 1.38 0.69 12.65
C ILE A 211 1.99 0.09 11.38
N LEU A 212 1.99 -1.24 11.22
CA LEU A 212 2.81 -1.91 10.18
C LEU A 212 2.14 -2.08 8.81
N GLU A 213 0.84 -2.40 8.79
CA GLU A 213 0.12 -2.77 7.56
C GLU A 213 0.26 -1.69 6.45
N PRO A 214 0.22 -0.37 6.73
CA PRO A 214 0.38 0.64 5.69
C PRO A 214 1.77 0.65 5.03
N PHE A 215 2.85 0.43 5.79
CA PHE A 215 4.21 0.40 5.23
C PHE A 215 4.48 -0.89 4.45
N TYR A 216 3.96 -2.03 4.91
CA TYR A 216 4.04 -3.30 4.19
C TYR A 216 3.30 -3.24 2.85
N VAL A 217 2.08 -2.69 2.82
CA VAL A 217 1.31 -2.50 1.58
C VAL A 217 2.01 -1.53 0.63
N ALA A 218 2.51 -0.39 1.12
CA ALA A 218 3.21 0.58 0.29
C ALA A 218 4.51 0.03 -0.32
N SER A 219 5.28 -0.75 0.44
CA SER A 219 6.49 -1.43 -0.04
C SER A 219 6.18 -2.45 -1.14
N GLY A 220 5.13 -3.26 -0.96
CA GLY A 220 4.68 -4.24 -1.96
C GLY A 220 4.13 -3.59 -3.24
N PHE A 221 3.38 -2.49 -3.08
CA PHE A 221 2.87 -1.71 -4.20
C PHE A 221 3.99 -1.05 -5.02
N MET A 222 5.01 -0.48 -4.36
CA MET A 222 6.14 0.13 -5.07
C MET A 222 7.03 -0.90 -5.77
N LEU A 223 7.18 -2.10 -5.20
CA LEU A 223 7.84 -3.21 -5.88
C LEU A 223 7.10 -3.62 -7.17
N TYR A 224 5.76 -3.65 -7.14
CA TYR A 224 4.92 -3.85 -8.33
C TYR A 224 5.08 -2.72 -9.34
N LEU A 225 5.00 -1.44 -8.93
CA LEU A 225 5.15 -0.30 -9.86
C LEU A 225 6.55 -0.26 -10.51
N ASN A 226 7.62 -0.52 -9.76
CA ASN A 226 8.97 -0.62 -10.31
C ASN A 226 9.06 -1.74 -11.36
N ARG A 227 8.52 -2.93 -11.06
CA ARG A 227 8.53 -4.05 -12.01
C ARG A 227 7.63 -3.80 -13.24
N ARG A 228 6.52 -3.09 -13.07
CA ARG A 228 5.65 -2.68 -14.18
C ARG A 228 6.32 -1.65 -15.08
N THR A 229 6.99 -0.66 -14.49
CA THR A 229 7.82 0.34 -15.20
C THR A 229 8.84 -0.35 -16.11
N GLN A 230 9.57 -1.35 -15.59
CA GLN A 230 10.54 -2.15 -16.36
C GLN A 230 9.93 -2.97 -17.50
N LEU A 231 8.70 -3.48 -17.35
CA LEU A 231 8.06 -4.34 -18.35
C LEU A 231 7.27 -3.58 -19.42
N GLU A 232 6.76 -2.39 -19.09
CA GLU A 232 5.98 -1.54 -19.98
C GLU A 232 6.78 -0.32 -20.49
N ALA A 233 8.07 -0.23 -20.15
CA ALA A 233 9.02 0.81 -20.58
C ALA A 233 8.52 2.26 -20.35
N TRP A 234 7.78 2.49 -19.27
CA TRP A 234 7.21 3.80 -18.91
C TRP A 234 8.28 4.87 -18.66
N ASP A 235 9.48 4.46 -18.23
CA ASP A 235 10.66 5.32 -18.11
C ASP A 235 11.12 5.83 -19.48
N VAL A 236 11.28 4.92 -20.45
CA VAL A 236 11.65 5.23 -21.84
C VAL A 236 10.58 6.09 -22.53
N GLU A 237 9.29 5.78 -22.35
CA GLU A 237 8.18 6.57 -22.91
C GLU A 237 8.24 8.04 -22.42
N LEU A 238 8.48 8.25 -21.13
CA LEU A 238 8.55 9.57 -20.54
C LEU A 238 9.80 10.35 -20.96
N ASP A 239 10.94 9.69 -21.14
CA ASP A 239 12.15 10.36 -21.65
C ASP A 239 12.01 10.73 -23.13
N PHE A 240 11.36 9.91 -23.96
CA PHE A 240 10.97 10.31 -25.32
C PHE A 240 9.99 11.50 -25.33
N LYS A 241 8.99 11.54 -24.44
CA LYS A 241 8.10 12.70 -24.31
C LYS A 241 8.85 13.98 -23.90
N LYS A 242 9.78 13.89 -22.94
CA LYS A 242 10.64 15.02 -22.54
C LYS A 242 11.51 15.52 -23.70
N LEU A 243 12.05 14.60 -24.53
CA LEU A 243 12.83 14.94 -25.71
C LEU A 243 11.96 15.63 -26.78
N ALA A 244 10.77 15.09 -27.08
CA ALA A 244 9.83 15.69 -28.03
C ALA A 244 9.43 17.12 -27.61
N ASN A 245 9.05 17.32 -26.35
CA ASN A 245 8.69 18.63 -25.81
C ASN A 245 9.86 19.64 -25.89
N LYS A 246 11.10 19.21 -25.59
CA LYS A 246 12.30 20.05 -25.75
C LYS A 246 12.51 20.47 -27.21
N LEU A 247 12.36 19.55 -28.16
CA LEU A 247 12.48 19.82 -29.59
C LEU A 247 11.39 20.76 -30.09
N GLU A 248 10.14 20.63 -29.61
CA GLU A 248 9.05 21.54 -29.96
C GLU A 248 9.29 22.97 -29.43
N VAL A 249 9.73 23.11 -28.17
CA VAL A 249 10.10 24.40 -27.58
C VAL A 249 11.28 25.02 -28.34
N GLN A 250 12.31 24.24 -28.66
CA GLN A 250 13.46 24.71 -29.46
C GLN A 250 13.03 25.14 -30.88
N LYS A 251 12.10 24.41 -31.51
CA LYS A 251 11.53 24.77 -32.82
C LYS A 251 10.75 26.08 -32.77
N LYS A 252 9.92 26.30 -31.73
CA LYS A 252 9.21 27.57 -31.49
C LYS A 252 10.18 28.74 -31.29
N LEU A 253 11.21 28.56 -30.46
CA LEU A 253 12.24 29.58 -30.21
C LEU A 253 13.06 29.90 -31.46
N SER A 254 13.38 28.90 -32.29
CA SER A 254 14.09 29.08 -33.56
C SER A 254 13.24 29.82 -34.60
N GLY A 255 11.97 29.41 -34.78
CA GLY A 255 11.05 30.08 -35.68
C GLY A 255 10.83 31.56 -35.32
N ASN A 256 10.61 31.85 -34.03
CA ASN A 256 10.35 33.23 -33.59
C ASN A 256 11.55 34.18 -33.78
N LYS A 257 12.79 33.64 -33.77
CA LYS A 257 14.01 34.40 -34.11
C LYS A 257 14.06 34.79 -35.59
N ILE A 258 13.60 33.91 -36.49
CA ILE A 258 13.55 34.19 -37.94
C ILE A 258 12.52 35.30 -38.20
N THR A 259 11.33 35.23 -37.59
CA THR A 259 10.29 36.26 -37.75
C THR A 259 10.74 37.63 -37.22
N THR A 260 11.40 37.68 -36.06
CA THR A 260 11.90 38.95 -35.51
C THR A 260 13.04 39.55 -36.34
N GLN A 261 13.98 38.73 -36.85
CA GLN A 261 15.01 39.23 -37.77
C GLN A 261 14.42 39.75 -39.10
N HIS A 262 13.34 39.16 -39.60
CA HIS A 262 12.71 39.63 -40.84
C HIS A 262 11.98 40.96 -40.66
N ASN A 263 11.31 41.19 -39.52
CA ASN A 263 10.71 42.50 -39.20
C ASN A 263 11.77 43.60 -39.04
N PHE A 264 12.83 43.35 -38.26
CA PHE A 264 13.91 44.33 -38.06
C PHE A 264 14.60 44.74 -39.37
N LYS A 265 14.64 43.86 -40.37
CA LYS A 265 15.18 44.21 -41.69
C LYS A 265 14.18 45.05 -42.49
N ASN A 266 12.90 44.65 -42.52
CA ASN A 266 11.86 45.39 -43.22
C ASN A 266 11.62 46.81 -42.64
N GLU A 267 11.87 47.05 -41.35
CA GLU A 267 11.80 48.39 -40.75
C GLU A 267 12.98 49.29 -41.17
N HIS A 268 14.16 48.74 -41.46
CA HIS A 268 15.29 49.52 -41.99
C HIS A 268 15.15 49.85 -43.48
N ASP A 269 14.61 48.95 -44.28
CA ASP A 269 14.41 49.12 -45.73
C ASP A 269 13.22 50.07 -46.09
N ASN A 270 12.67 50.83 -45.12
CA ASN A 270 11.55 51.78 -45.29
C ASN A 270 11.86 53.20 -44.73
N VAL A 271 13.13 53.57 -44.60
CA VAL A 271 13.58 54.85 -43.97
C VAL A 271 14.51 55.68 -44.90
N GLU A 272 14.61 55.31 -46.19
CA GLU A 272 15.15 56.15 -47.28
C GLU A 272 14.02 56.58 -48.25
#